data_AF-A0A530A9X3-F1
#
_entry.id   AF-A0A530A9X3-F1
#
_cell.length_a   1.000
_cell.length_b   1.000
_cell.length_c   1.000
_cell.angle_alpha   90.00
_cell.angle_beta   90.00
_cell.angle_gamma   90.00
#
_symmetry.space_group_name_H-M   'P 1'
#
loop_
_entity.id
_entity.type
_entity.pdbx_description
1 polymer ?
#
loop_
_entity_poly.entity_id
_entity_poly.type
_entity_poly.pdbx_seq_one_letter_code
_entity_poly.pdbx_strand_id
1 'polypeptide(L)' 'DTLVNVWSCTKGVVALAIAMLVERGKLDYAAPVARYWPEFAASGKERITLDQVMSHQSGLNGLAVPMD' A
#
# COMPACT_ATOMS: atom_id res chain seq x y z
N ASP A 1 4.59 -23.75 20.42
CA ASP A 1 3.56 -22.71 20.12
C ASP A 1 4.03 -21.30 20.51
N THR A 2 5.29 -21.12 20.93
CA THR A 2 5.88 -19.80 21.20
C THR A 2 5.75 -18.85 20.00
N LEU A 3 5.11 -17.71 20.22
CA LEU A 3 5.00 -16.63 19.23
C LEU A 3 6.29 -15.82 19.19
N VAL A 4 6.67 -15.38 18.00
CA VAL A 4 7.83 -14.51 17.75
C VAL A 4 7.49 -13.44 16.72
N ASN A 5 8.23 -12.34 16.75
CA ASN A 5 8.14 -11.33 15.70
C ASN A 5 8.66 -11.90 14.37
N VAL A 6 7.92 -11.67 13.29
CA VAL A 6 8.25 -12.18 11.94
C VAL A 6 8.65 -11.07 10.96
N TRP A 7 8.85 -9.85 11.45
CA TRP A 7 9.38 -8.73 10.67
C TRP A 7 8.56 -8.48 9.38
N SER A 8 9.25 -8.33 8.25
CA SER A 8 8.63 -8.04 6.95
C SER A 8 7.80 -9.19 6.40
N CYS A 9 7.82 -10.39 6.97
CA CYS A 9 6.95 -11.50 6.52
C CYS A 9 5.46 -11.12 6.58
N THR A 10 5.09 -10.22 7.51
CA THR A 10 3.72 -9.69 7.61
C THR A 10 3.25 -9.00 6.32
N LYS A 11 4.16 -8.48 5.47
CA LYS A 11 3.81 -7.89 4.17
C LYS A 11 3.07 -8.89 3.26
N GLY A 12 3.43 -10.18 3.31
CA GLY A 12 2.73 -11.21 2.55
C GLY A 12 1.28 -11.40 2.99
N VAL A 13 1.04 -11.36 4.31
CA VAL A 13 -0.33 -11.43 4.87
C VAL A 13 -1.15 -10.19 4.49
N VAL A 14 -0.54 -8.99 4.53
CA VAL A 14 -1.19 -7.76 4.08
C VAL A 14 -1.50 -7.80 2.58
N ALA A 15 -0.58 -8.30 1.76
CA ALA A 15 -0.80 -8.47 0.33
C ALA A 15 -1.96 -9.43 0.02
N LEU A 16 -2.08 -10.52 0.78
CA LEU A 16 -3.23 -11.42 0.69
C LEU A 16 -4.54 -10.72 1.05
N ALA A 17 -4.57 -9.92 2.12
CA ALA A 17 -5.76 -9.15 2.49
C ALA A 17 -6.19 -8.16 1.39
N ILE A 18 -5.23 -7.48 0.74
CA ILE A 18 -5.49 -6.63 -0.43
C ILE A 18 -6.07 -7.45 -1.59
N ALA A 19 -5.47 -8.61 -1.90
CA ALA A 19 -5.95 -9.49 -2.97
C ALA A 19 -7.41 -9.95 -2.74
N MET A 20 -7.77 -10.30 -1.49
CA MET A 20 -9.16 -10.65 -1.13
C MET A 20 -10.12 -9.46 -1.33
N LEU A 21 -9.69 -8.22 -1.07
CA LEU A 21 -10.52 -7.04 -1.32
C LEU A 21 -10.66 -6.74 -2.81
N VAL A 22 -9.62 -7.00 -3.61
CA VAL A 22 -9.69 -6.92 -5.08
C VAL A 22 -10.66 -7.96 -5.64
N GLU A 23 -10.55 -9.22 -5.19
CA GLU A 23 -11.48 -10.29 -5.57
C GLU A 23 -12.93 -9.90 -5.27
N ARG A 24 -13.18 -9.24 -4.13
CA ARG A 24 -14.52 -8.76 -3.71
C ARG A 24 -14.96 -7.47 -4.42
N GLY A 25 -14.17 -6.94 -5.36
CA GLY A 25 -14.46 -5.70 -6.09
C GLY A 25 -14.45 -4.45 -5.21
N LYS A 26 -13.81 -4.49 -4.03
CA LYS A 26 -13.68 -3.33 -3.12
C LYS A 26 -12.43 -2.51 -3.42
N LEU A 27 -11.38 -3.15 -3.94
CA LEU A 27 -10.17 -2.53 -4.43
C LEU A 27 -9.95 -2.92 -5.91
N ASP A 28 -9.10 -2.15 -6.59
CA ASP A 28 -8.70 -2.38 -7.97
C ASP A 28 -7.23 -2.00 -8.10
N TYR A 29 -6.40 -2.92 -8.58
CA TYR A 29 -4.97 -2.70 -8.74
C TYR A 29 -4.65 -1.57 -9.72
N ALA A 30 -5.46 -1.39 -10.76
CA ALA A 30 -5.26 -0.35 -11.77
C ALA A 30 -5.81 1.01 -11.33
N ALA A 31 -6.63 1.07 -10.28
CA ALA A 31 -7.19 2.32 -9.80
C ALA A 31 -6.13 3.17 -9.08
N PRO A 32 -6.16 4.51 -9.26
CA PRO A 32 -5.38 5.42 -8.43
C PRO A 32 -5.76 5.27 -6.96
N VAL A 33 -4.77 5.29 -6.05
CA VAL A 33 -5.02 5.22 -4.60
C VAL A 33 -5.91 6.36 -4.12
N ALA A 34 -5.82 7.52 -4.76
CA ALA A 34 -6.67 8.68 -4.52
C ALA A 34 -8.18 8.40 -4.64
N ARG A 35 -8.58 7.34 -5.36
CA ARG A 35 -9.98 6.87 -5.41
C ARG A 35 -10.50 6.43 -4.05
N TYR A 36 -9.63 5.84 -3.22
CA TYR A 36 -9.98 5.29 -1.90
C TYR A 36 -9.56 6.23 -0.77
N TRP A 37 -8.53 7.04 -1.02
CA TRP A 37 -7.97 7.98 -0.06
C TRP A 37 -7.68 9.33 -0.77
N PRO A 38 -8.66 10.25 -0.83
CA PRO A 38 -8.55 11.49 -1.62
C PRO A 38 -7.32 12.34 -1.28
N GLU A 39 -6.96 12.45 -0.01
CA GLU A 39 -5.82 13.25 0.47
C GLU A 39 -4.47 12.70 -0.02
N PHE A 40 -4.42 11.41 -0.39
CA PHE A 40 -3.23 10.82 -1.00
C PHE A 40 -2.83 11.54 -2.30
N ALA A 41 -3.78 12.15 -3.02
CA ALA A 41 -3.53 12.88 -4.27
C ALA A 41 -2.61 14.10 -4.12
N ALA A 42 -2.38 14.59 -2.89
CA ALA A 42 -1.53 15.75 -2.66
C ALA A 42 -0.12 15.57 -3.24
N SER A 43 0.54 16.68 -3.60
CA SER A 43 1.94 16.69 -4.03
C SER A 43 2.25 15.81 -5.25
N GLY A 44 1.35 15.76 -6.24
CA GLY A 44 1.60 15.09 -7.53
C GLY A 44 1.39 13.56 -7.51
N LYS A 45 0.69 13.03 -6.50
CA LYS A 45 0.48 11.58 -6.31
C LYS A 45 -0.87 11.09 -6.84
N GLU A 46 -1.65 11.95 -7.50
CA GLU A 46 -3.02 11.69 -7.95
C GLU A 46 -3.13 10.53 -8.96
N ARG A 47 -2.02 10.17 -9.63
CA ARG A 47 -1.99 9.08 -10.61
C ARG A 47 -1.37 7.77 -10.11
N ILE A 48 -0.86 7.73 -8.88
CA ILE A 48 -0.22 6.51 -8.34
C ILE A 48 -1.29 5.43 -8.12
N THR A 49 -1.10 4.28 -8.75
CA THR A 49 -2.04 3.15 -8.67
C THR A 49 -1.81 2.30 -7.43
N LEU A 50 -2.81 1.49 -7.07
CA LEU A 50 -2.67 0.51 -6.00
C LEU A 50 -1.57 -0.52 -6.31
N ASP A 51 -1.46 -1.00 -7.56
CA ASP A 51 -0.33 -1.80 -8.05
C ASP A 51 1.02 -1.15 -7.70
N GLN A 52 1.22 0.10 -8.12
CA GLN A 52 2.49 0.80 -7.89
C GLN A 52 2.84 0.93 -6.41
N VAL A 53 1.84 1.09 -5.52
CA VAL A 53 2.08 1.06 -4.07
C VAL A 53 2.49 -0.35 -3.62
N MET A 54 1.75 -1.38 -4.03
CA MET A 54 2.00 -2.77 -3.62
C MET A 54 3.33 -3.32 -4.14
N SER A 55 3.85 -2.80 -5.25
CA SER A 55 5.12 -3.19 -5.85
C SER A 55 6.27 -2.24 -5.52
N HIS A 56 6.14 -1.35 -4.55
CA HIS A 56 7.19 -0.39 -4.15
C HIS A 56 7.65 0.60 -5.25
N GLN A 57 6.77 0.99 -6.17
CA GLN A 57 7.03 1.95 -7.25
C GLN A 57 6.50 3.36 -6.98
N SER A 58 5.85 3.59 -5.84
CA SER A 58 5.24 4.89 -5.50
C SER A 58 6.25 6.00 -5.15
N GLY A 59 7.53 5.67 -4.97
CA GLY A 59 8.56 6.62 -4.52
C GLY A 59 8.45 7.02 -3.04
N LEU A 60 7.62 6.32 -2.25
CA LEU A 60 7.39 6.60 -0.82
C LEU A 60 8.09 5.57 0.08
N ASN A 61 9.42 5.59 0.09
CA ASN A 61 10.25 4.64 0.86
C ASN A 61 10.50 5.05 2.32
N GLY A 62 10.03 6.22 2.74
CA GLY A 62 10.23 6.79 4.07
C GLY A 62 9.87 8.27 4.11
N LEU A 63 10.05 8.91 5.26
CA LEU A 63 9.99 10.37 5.37
C LEU A 63 11.32 10.97 4.93
N ALA A 64 11.26 12.11 4.22
CA ALA A 64 12.46 12.82 3.77
C ALA A 64 13.20 13.51 4.94
N VAL A 65 12.47 13.85 6.00
CA VAL A 65 13.03 14.37 7.24
C VAL A 65 13.23 13.23 8.23
N PRO A 66 14.32 13.25 9.04
CA PRO A 66 14.47 12.32 10.15
C PRO A 66 13.26 12.42 11.09
N MET A 67 12.80 11.29 11.61
CA MET A 67 11.93 11.29 12.78
C MET A 67 12.83 11.45 14.00
N ASP A 68 12.52 12.43 14.86
CA ASP A 68 13.12 12.58 16.20
C ASP A 68 12.76 11.39 17.11
#